data_AF-A0A4D4KRM8-F1
#
_entry.id   AF-A0A4D4KRM8-F1
#
_cell.length_a   1.000
_cell.length_b   1.000
_cell.length_c   1.000
_cell.angle_alpha   90.00
_cell.angle_beta   90.00
_cell.angle_gamma   90.00
#
_symmetry.space_group_name_H-M   'P 1'
#
loop_
_entity.id
_entity.type
_entity.pdbx_description
1 polymer ?
#
loop_
_entity_poly.entity_id
_entity_poly.type
_entity_poly.pdbx_seq_one_letter_code
_entity_poly.pdbx_strand_id
1 'polypeptide(L)'
;MLVGMHPHQDGPLARLRRGHEDLVLELLRKHGPLSRAELGQHSGLSRTTLSDIVTELIESGAVVATAPGAAPRRRGGRWRR
;
A
#
# COMPACT_ATOMS: atom_id res chain seq x y z
N MET A 1 -8.16 9.03 -30.13
CA MET A 1 -7.16 10.03 -29.69
C MET A 1 -6.34 9.41 -28.57
N LEU A 2 -5.05 9.19 -28.87
CA LEU A 2 -3.91 8.86 -27.99
C LEU A 2 -4.10 7.84 -26.85
N VAL A 3 -3.69 6.61 -27.14
CA VAL A 3 -3.10 5.69 -26.15
C VAL A 3 -1.87 6.38 -25.55
N GLY A 4 -1.97 6.77 -24.29
CA GLY A 4 -0.82 7.14 -23.48
C GLY A 4 -0.01 5.90 -23.12
N MET A 5 0.84 5.47 -24.05
CA MET A 5 2.04 4.71 -23.73
C MET A 5 2.85 5.55 -22.73
N HIS A 6 2.91 5.15 -21.46
CA HIS A 6 3.96 5.61 -20.55
C HIS A 6 5.05 4.53 -20.52
N PRO A 7 6.12 4.64 -21.34
CA PRO A 7 7.25 3.76 -21.22
C PRO A 7 8.09 4.23 -20.04
N HIS A 8 8.04 3.54 -18.92
CA HIS A 8 9.10 3.63 -17.92
C HIS A 8 9.60 2.21 -17.65
N GLN A 9 10.46 1.76 -18.57
CA GLN A 9 11.74 1.11 -18.26
C GLN A 9 11.70 0.18 -17.04
N ASP A 10 11.76 -1.14 -17.26
CA ASP A 10 12.02 -2.13 -16.20
C ASP A 10 13.47 -2.02 -15.66
N GLY A 11 13.81 -0.85 -15.12
CA GLY A 11 14.99 -0.64 -14.32
C GLY A 11 14.85 -1.36 -12.98
N PRO A 12 15.95 -1.52 -12.22
CA PRO A 12 15.94 -2.18 -10.92
C PRO A 12 14.84 -1.67 -9.98
N LEU A 13 14.50 -0.39 -10.05
CA LEU A 13 13.45 0.26 -9.26
C LEU A 13 12.04 -0.23 -9.59
N ALA A 14 11.74 -0.50 -10.87
CA ALA A 14 10.43 -1.00 -11.27
C ALA A 14 10.20 -2.44 -10.76
N ARG A 15 11.25 -3.27 -10.74
CA ARG A 15 11.19 -4.61 -10.14
C ARG A 15 11.02 -4.57 -8.63
N LEU A 16 11.74 -3.67 -7.95
CA LEU A 16 11.56 -3.44 -6.51
C LEU A 16 10.13 -2.99 -6.20
N ARG A 17 9.58 -2.10 -7.03
CA ARG A 17 8.21 -1.60 -6.87
C ARG A 17 7.18 -2.71 -7.05
N ARG A 18 7.30 -3.57 -8.07
CA ARG A 18 6.48 -4.77 -8.21
C ARG A 18 6.58 -5.71 -6.99
N GLY A 19 7.78 -5.90 -6.44
CA GLY A 19 7.96 -6.69 -5.23
C GLY A 19 7.28 -6.07 -4.01
N HIS A 20 7.30 -4.75 -3.88
CA HIS A 20 6.59 -4.04 -2.82
C HIS A 20 5.07 -4.12 -2.98
N GLU A 21 4.55 -4.02 -4.22
CA GLU A 21 3.13 -4.20 -4.53
C GLU A 21 2.65 -5.60 -4.15
N ASP A 22 3.40 -6.64 -4.54
CA ASP A 22 3.08 -8.04 -4.21
C ASP A 22 3.06 -8.27 -2.69
N LEU A 23 4.05 -7.72 -1.97
CA LEU A 23 4.11 -7.78 -0.50
C LEU A 23 2.89 -7.09 0.14
N VAL A 24 2.48 -5.92 -0.36
CA VAL A 24 1.29 -5.21 0.13
C VAL A 24 0.02 -6.04 -0.12
N LEU A 25 -0.10 -6.67 -1.29
CA LEU A 25 -1.23 -7.54 -1.62
C LEU A 25 -1.26 -8.82 -0.76
N GLU A 26 -0.11 -9.44 -0.52
CA GLU A 26 0.01 -10.58 0.39
C GLU A 26 -0.38 -10.21 1.83
N LEU A 27 0.06 -9.05 2.32
CA LEU A 27 -0.33 -8.55 3.65
C LEU A 27 -1.84 -8.34 3.75
N LEU A 28 -2.46 -7.73 2.73
CA LEU A 28 -3.90 -7.55 2.68
C LEU A 28 -4.65 -8.89 2.60
N ARG A 29 -4.13 -9.88 1.88
CA ARG A 29 -4.71 -11.24 1.82
C ARG A 29 -4.58 -11.98 3.15
N LYS A 30 -3.43 -11.88 3.82
CA LYS A 30 -3.11 -12.62 5.05
C LYS A 30 -3.77 -12.03 6.29
N HIS A 31 -3.78 -10.70 6.40
CA HIS A 31 -4.30 -9.99 7.57
C HIS A 31 -5.70 -9.39 7.35
N GLY A 32 -6.18 -9.33 6.11
CA GLY A 32 -7.43 -8.69 5.75
C GLY A 32 -7.27 -7.17 5.54
N PRO A 33 -8.36 -6.39 5.69
CA PRO A 33 -8.31 -4.95 5.47
C PRO A 33 -7.42 -4.25 6.51
N LEU A 34 -6.24 -3.80 6.07
CA LEU A 34 -5.27 -3.09 6.89
C LEU A 34 -5.28 -1.60 6.61
N SER A 35 -5.03 -0.81 7.65
CA SER A 35 -4.84 0.64 7.52
C SER A 35 -3.50 0.95 6.83
N ARG A 36 -3.40 2.10 6.13
CA ARG A 36 -2.11 2.55 5.55
C ARG A 36 -0.96 2.58 6.56
N ALA A 37 -1.24 2.93 7.81
CA ALA A 37 -0.24 2.90 8.88
C ALA A 37 0.22 1.47 9.23
N GLU A 38 -0.70 0.51 9.26
CA GLU A 38 -0.41 -0.90 9.53
C GLU A 38 0.34 -1.53 8.36
N LEU A 39 -0.06 -1.23 7.12
CA LEU A 39 0.70 -1.62 5.93
C LEU A 39 2.13 -1.08 5.95
N GLY A 40 2.35 0.17 6.41
CA GLY A 40 3.70 0.71 6.61
C GLY A 40 4.51 -0.01 7.69
N GLN A 41 3.87 -0.40 8.79
CA GLN A 41 4.54 -1.16 9.86
C GLN A 41 4.89 -2.59 9.42
N HIS A 42 4.03 -3.23 8.64
CA HIS A 42 4.24 -4.60 8.18
C HIS A 42 5.16 -4.71 6.96
N SER A 43 5.10 -3.74 6.04
CA SER A 43 5.97 -3.72 4.85
C SER A 43 7.36 -3.16 5.13
N GLY A 44 7.54 -2.40 6.21
CA GLY A 44 8.80 -1.70 6.51
C GLY A 44 9.13 -0.57 5.54
N LEU A 45 8.20 -0.19 4.68
CA LEU A 45 8.37 0.87 3.69
C LEU A 45 8.19 2.26 4.32
N SER A 46 8.87 3.24 3.72
CA SER A 46 8.69 4.64 4.09
C SER A 46 7.25 5.11 3.82
N ARG A 47 6.68 5.97 4.67
CA ARG A 47 5.28 6.43 4.55
C ARG A 47 4.96 7.02 3.18
N THR A 48 5.91 7.73 2.57
CA THR A 48 5.79 8.33 1.24
C THR A 48 5.71 7.24 0.16
N THR A 49 6.69 6.33 0.12
CA THR A 49 6.73 5.21 -0.84
C THR A 49 5.49 4.33 -0.74
N LEU A 50 5.04 4.03 0.48
CA LEU A 50 3.82 3.27 0.68
C LEU A 50 2.59 4.03 0.16
N SER A 51 2.52 5.35 0.37
CA SER A 51 1.40 6.15 -0.10
C SER A 51 1.34 6.20 -1.63
N ASP A 52 2.48 6.34 -2.30
CA ASP A 52 2.56 6.26 -3.77
C ASP A 52 2.12 4.89 -4.28
N ILE A 53 2.65 3.80 -3.70
CA ILE A 53 2.29 2.43 -4.11
C ILE A 53 0.81 2.15 -3.91
N VAL A 54 0.25 2.51 -2.75
CA VAL A 54 -1.17 2.31 -2.46
C VAL A 54 -2.04 3.15 -3.39
N THR A 55 -1.64 4.39 -3.69
CA THR A 55 -2.38 5.25 -4.62
C THR A 55 -2.42 4.62 -6.01
N GLU A 56 -1.29 4.12 -6.51
CA GLU A 56 -1.23 3.47 -7.82
C GLU A 56 -1.97 2.13 -7.86
N LEU A 57 -1.94 1.35 -6.77
CA LEU A 57 -2.77 0.15 -6.66
C LEU A 57 -4.27 0.48 -6.68
N ILE A 58 -4.67 1.63 -6.14
CA ILE A 58 -6.06 2.10 -6.20
C ILE A 58 -6.41 2.59 -7.61
N GLU A 59 -5.53 3.38 -8.22
CA GLU A 59 -5.74 3.92 -9.58
C GLU A 59 -5.76 2.83 -10.64
N SER A 60 -4.95 1.78 -10.47
CA SER A 60 -4.96 0.59 -11.32
C SER A 60 -6.14 -0.35 -11.04
N GLY A 61 -6.89 -0.14 -9.96
CA GLY A 61 -8.03 -0.97 -9.56
C GLY A 61 -7.64 -2.31 -8.90
N ALA A 62 -6.36 -2.51 -8.58
CA ALA A 62 -5.88 -3.72 -7.90
C ALA A 62 -6.32 -3.79 -6.43
N VAL A 63 -6.47 -2.64 -5.76
CA VAL A 63 -7.01 -2.55 -4.40
C VAL A 63 -8.05 -1.44 -4.29
N VAL A 64 -8.99 -1.58 -3.36
CA VAL A 64 -10.01 -0.57 -3.09
C VAL A 64 -9.80 -0.02 -1.68
N ALA A 65 -9.69 1.30 -1.57
CA ALA A 65 -9.73 1.95 -0.27
C ALA A 65 -11.17 1.93 0.27
N THR A 66 -11.44 1.02 1.20
CA THR A 66 -12.70 1.04 1.96
C THR A 66 -12.60 2.08 3.07
N ALA A 67 -13.69 2.82 3.31
CA ALA A 67 -13.81 3.61 4.54
C ALA A 67 -13.50 2.71 5.75
N PRO A 68 -12.87 3.24 6.82
CA PRO A 68 -12.54 2.46 8.01
C PRO A 68 -13.83 1.94 8.66
N GLY A 69 -14.32 0.82 8.17
CA GLY A 69 -15.49 0.14 8.67
C GLY A 69 -15.10 -0.52 9.96
N ALA A 70 -15.29 0.19 11.08
CA ALA A 70 -15.43 -0.33 12.45
C ALA A 70 -14.59 -1.55 12.84
N ALA A 71 -13.39 -1.75 12.30
CA ALA A 71 -12.46 -2.75 12.84
C ALA A 71 -12.14 -2.31 14.27
N PRO A 72 -12.19 -3.21 15.26
CA PRO A 72 -11.90 -2.88 16.64
C PRO A 72 -10.44 -2.47 16.73
N ARG A 73 -10.23 -1.16 16.62
CA ARG A 73 -9.01 -0.44 16.90
C ARG A 73 -8.51 -0.89 18.28
N ARG A 74 -7.59 -1.87 18.32
CA ARG A 74 -6.74 -2.12 19.49
C ARG A 74 -5.76 -0.95 19.60
N ARG A 75 -6.30 0.20 20.01
CA ARG A 75 -5.56 1.38 20.41
C ARG A 75 -5.08 1.13 21.83
N GLY A 76 -3.84 0.73 21.99
CA GLY A 76 -3.13 0.74 23.27
C GLY A 76 -1.64 0.78 22.98
N GLY A 77 -0.85 1.75 23.42
CA GLY A 77 -1.10 2.95 24.20
C GLY A 77 0.26 3.61 24.37
N ARG A 78 0.36 4.92 24.15
CA ARG A 78 1.50 5.71 24.62
C ARG A 78 1.12 7.19 24.66
N TRP A 79 0.36 7.57 25.69
CA TRP A 79 0.36 8.95 26.14
C TRP A 79 1.56 9.08 27.09
N ARG A 80 2.67 9.60 26.57
CA ARG A 80 3.71 10.17 27.41
C ARG A 80 3.27 11.60 27.75
N ARG A 81 2.90 11.81 29.01
CA ARG A 81 3.08 13.08 29.70
C ARG A 81 3.92 12.81 30.93
#